data_AF-A0A849G0E1-F1
#
_entry.id   AF-A0A849G0E1-F1
#
_cell.length_a   1.000
_cell.length_b   1.000
_cell.length_c   1.000
_cell.angle_alpha   90.00
_cell.angle_beta   90.00
_cell.angle_gamma   90.00
#
_symmetry.space_group_name_H-M   'P 1'
#
loop_
_entity.id
_entity.type
_entity.pdbx_description
1 polymer ?
#
loop_
_entity_poly.entity_id
_entity_poly.type
_entity_poly.pdbx_seq_one_letter_code
_entity_poly.pdbx_strand_id
1 'polypeptide(L)'
;MRLIPRLTKRRKIRVNSGLPPGTIVFTGKQKVKDVSIHYMEFDEMTVNNERCDPGEFLNVHRPTDKYVQWYDVRGLHDTDLIRSLGETFSLHPLVQEDIANTTQRPKYEEFEEGIF
;
A
#
# COMPACT_ATOMS: atom_id res chain seq x y z
N MET A 1 -15.63 38.59 31.64
CA MET A 1 -14.63 38.36 30.59
C MET A 1 -14.20 36.89 30.66
N ARG A 2 -14.69 36.02 29.76
CA ARG A 2 -14.33 34.59 29.75
C ARG A 2 -13.19 34.37 28.76
N LEU A 3 -12.06 33.85 29.25
CA LEU A 3 -10.93 33.43 28.43
C LEU A 3 -11.33 32.17 27.65
N ILE A 4 -11.30 32.25 26.32
CA ILE A 4 -11.47 31.09 25.43
C ILE A 4 -10.12 30.34 25.41
N PRO A 5 -10.06 29.06 25.79
CA PRO A 5 -8.82 28.30 25.71
C PRO A 5 -8.44 28.09 24.25
N ARG A 6 -7.23 28.53 23.88
CA ARG A 6 -6.68 28.29 22.55
C ARG A 6 -6.34 26.80 22.44
N LEU A 7 -7.14 26.05 21.69
CA LEU A 7 -6.87 24.66 21.34
C LEU A 7 -5.53 24.62 20.58
N THR A 8 -4.45 24.25 21.25
CA THR A 8 -3.16 23.95 20.63
C THR A 8 -3.35 22.71 19.78
N LYS A 9 -3.52 22.91 18.46
CA LYS A 9 -3.56 21.85 17.46
C LYS A 9 -2.31 20.99 17.64
N ARG A 10 -2.46 19.78 18.21
CA ARG A 10 -1.35 18.81 18.37
C ARG A 10 -0.64 18.72 17.03
N ARG A 11 0.63 19.15 17.00
CA ARG A 11 1.49 19.05 15.82
C ARG A 11 1.58 17.55 15.50
N LYS A 12 1.01 17.09 14.38
CA LYS A 12 1.24 15.73 13.89
C LYS A 12 2.75 15.58 13.76
N ILE A 13 3.36 14.80 14.65
CA ILE A 13 4.77 14.41 14.52
C ILE A 13 4.88 13.74 13.16
N ARG A 14 5.79 14.22 12.31
CA ARG A 14 6.10 13.53 11.05
C ARG A 14 6.80 12.24 11.46
N VAL A 15 6.11 11.11 11.33
CA VAL A 15 6.60 9.80 11.76
C VAL A 15 7.89 9.41 11.01
N ASN A 16 8.16 10.03 9.85
CA ASN A 16 9.21 9.60 8.92
C ASN A 16 10.40 10.59 8.87
N SER A 17 10.54 11.52 9.81
CA SER A 17 11.62 12.53 9.76
C SER A 17 12.98 11.93 10.10
N GLY A 18 13.97 12.11 9.21
CA GLY A 18 15.35 11.65 9.42
C GLY A 18 15.63 10.23 8.92
N LEU A 19 14.63 9.58 8.32
CA LEU A 19 14.79 8.30 7.64
C LEU A 19 15.31 8.51 6.21
N PRO A 20 16.10 7.57 5.66
CA PRO A 20 16.50 7.64 4.27
C PRO A 20 15.28 7.52 3.35
N PRO A 21 15.28 8.16 2.17
CA PRO A 21 14.24 8.00 1.17
C PRO A 21 14.03 6.52 0.79
N GLY A 22 12.78 6.12 0.58
CA GLY A 22 12.40 4.74 0.31
C GLY A 22 12.18 3.89 1.57
N THR A 23 12.24 4.48 2.77
CA THR A 23 11.92 3.75 4.00
C THR A 23 10.41 3.60 4.14
N ILE A 24 9.91 2.37 4.08
CA ILE A 24 8.49 2.06 4.22
C ILE A 24 8.08 2.22 5.68
N VAL A 25 7.30 3.25 5.98
CA VAL A 25 6.75 3.49 7.33
C VAL A 25 5.26 3.77 7.22
N PHE A 26 4.47 2.90 7.84
CA PHE A 26 3.02 3.12 7.92
C PHE A 26 2.68 4.30 8.82
N THR A 27 2.15 5.38 8.24
CA THR A 27 1.82 6.62 8.98
C THR A 27 0.35 6.71 9.41
N GLY A 28 -0.44 5.70 9.04
CA GLY A 28 -1.87 5.64 9.28
C GLY A 28 -2.25 5.11 10.65
N LYS A 29 -3.56 4.95 10.85
CA LYS A 29 -4.11 4.14 11.94
C LYS A 29 -4.47 2.79 11.37
N GLN A 30 -4.07 1.72 12.04
CA GLN A 30 -4.49 0.37 11.68
C GLN A 30 -6.01 0.28 11.81
N LYS A 31 -6.70 -0.07 10.72
CA LYS A 31 -8.17 -0.19 10.65
C LYS A 31 -8.65 -1.63 10.63
N VAL A 32 -7.77 -2.57 10.29
CA VAL A 32 -8.04 -4.00 10.20
C VAL A 32 -7.00 -4.73 11.03
N LYS A 33 -7.42 -5.78 11.74
CA LYS A 33 -6.51 -6.61 12.53
C LYS A 33 -5.66 -7.49 11.61
N ASP A 34 -6.33 -8.18 10.70
CA ASP A 34 -5.72 -9.15 9.80
C ASP A 34 -5.56 -8.55 8.40
N VAL A 35 -4.48 -8.93 7.73
CA VAL A 35 -4.15 -8.54 6.37
C VAL A 35 -4.79 -9.55 5.42
N SER A 36 -5.40 -9.08 4.34
CA SER A 36 -6.09 -9.96 3.39
C SER A 36 -5.88 -9.49 1.96
N ILE A 37 -5.75 -10.44 1.04
CA ILE A 37 -5.67 -10.16 -0.39
C ILE A 37 -6.88 -10.78 -1.06
N HIS A 38 -7.64 -9.98 -1.77
CA HIS A 38 -8.65 -10.47 -2.69
C HIS A 38 -8.08 -10.40 -4.10
N TYR A 39 -7.92 -11.57 -4.71
CA TYR A 39 -7.34 -11.73 -6.02
C TYR A 39 -8.41 -12.03 -7.05
N MET A 40 -8.24 -11.45 -8.22
CA MET A 40 -9.06 -11.75 -9.39
C MET A 40 -8.18 -11.79 -10.62
N GLU A 41 -8.40 -12.76 -11.48
CA GLU A 41 -7.83 -12.80 -12.83
C GLU A 41 -8.95 -13.01 -13.83
N PHE A 42 -8.83 -12.38 -14.99
CA PHE A 42 -9.83 -12.50 -16.03
C PHE A 42 -9.28 -12.24 -17.43
N ASP A 43 -9.99 -12.79 -18.40
CA ASP A 43 -9.88 -12.48 -19.82
C ASP A 43 -11.29 -12.33 -20.43
N GLU A 44 -11.41 -12.44 -21.76
CA GLU A 44 -12.69 -12.32 -22.45
C GLU A 44 -13.70 -13.44 -22.11
N MET A 45 -13.22 -14.59 -21.65
CA MET A 45 -14.04 -15.80 -21.47
C MET A 45 -14.17 -16.25 -20.02
N THR A 46 -13.20 -15.89 -19.17
CA THR A 46 -13.06 -16.44 -17.82
C THR A 46 -12.83 -15.35 -16.79
N VAL A 47 -13.37 -15.59 -15.59
CA VAL A 47 -13.12 -14.78 -14.40
C VAL A 47 -12.95 -15.73 -13.23
N ASN A 48 -11.78 -15.70 -12.61
CA ASN A 48 -11.49 -16.42 -11.38
C ASN A 48 -11.25 -15.40 -10.26
N ASN A 49 -11.73 -15.70 -9.05
CA ASN A 49 -11.42 -14.87 -7.88
C ASN A 49 -11.36 -15.72 -6.62
N GLU A 50 -10.52 -15.29 -5.69
CA GLU A 50 -10.40 -15.90 -4.38
C GLU A 50 -9.83 -14.93 -3.34
N ARG A 51 -9.96 -15.32 -2.06
CA ARG A 51 -9.26 -14.66 -0.97
C ARG A 51 -8.04 -15.47 -0.61
N CYS A 52 -6.90 -14.79 -0.52
CA CYS A 52 -5.62 -15.42 -0.25
C CYS A 52 -5.01 -14.88 1.03
N ASP A 53 -4.27 -15.75 1.71
CA ASP A 53 -3.41 -15.36 2.81
C ASP A 53 -2.15 -14.66 2.26
N PRO A 54 -1.72 -13.54 2.86
CA PRO A 54 -0.60 -12.75 2.34
C PRO A 54 0.72 -13.50 2.21
N GLY A 55 0.97 -14.47 3.09
CA GLY A 55 2.24 -15.20 3.15
C GLY A 55 2.49 -16.15 1.97
N GLU A 56 1.42 -16.62 1.32
CA GLU A 56 1.53 -17.58 0.20
C GLU A 56 1.13 -16.96 -1.14
N PHE A 57 0.41 -15.84 -1.09
CA PHE A 57 -0.22 -15.22 -2.24
C PHE A 57 0.71 -15.03 -3.46
N LEU A 58 1.89 -14.42 -3.27
CA LEU A 58 2.82 -14.11 -4.37
C LEU A 58 3.53 -15.35 -4.94
N ASN A 59 3.48 -16.48 -4.24
CA ASN A 59 3.98 -17.74 -4.77
C ASN A 59 2.94 -18.41 -5.67
N VAL A 60 1.64 -18.20 -5.38
CA VAL A 60 0.53 -18.76 -6.14
C VAL A 60 0.18 -17.90 -7.35
N HIS A 61 0.09 -16.58 -7.15
CA HIS A 61 -0.40 -15.62 -8.15
C HIS A 61 0.68 -14.65 -8.56
N ARG A 62 1.59 -15.12 -9.43
CA ARG A 62 2.62 -14.26 -10.02
C ARG A 62 2.08 -13.46 -11.21
N PRO A 63 2.69 -12.29 -11.48
CA PRO A 63 2.41 -11.51 -12.68
C PRO A 63 2.55 -12.36 -13.95
N THR A 64 1.58 -12.27 -14.85
CA THR A 64 1.62 -12.95 -16.15
C THR A 64 0.88 -12.15 -17.21
N ASP A 65 1.34 -12.25 -18.47
CA ASP A 65 0.72 -11.56 -19.61
C ASP A 65 -0.54 -12.24 -20.15
N LYS A 66 -0.94 -13.38 -19.56
CA LYS A 66 -2.09 -14.18 -20.02
C LYS A 66 -3.43 -13.59 -19.63
N TYR A 67 -3.50 -12.95 -18.48
CA TYR A 67 -4.74 -12.47 -17.87
C TYR A 67 -4.56 -11.04 -17.38
N VAL A 68 -5.66 -10.31 -17.31
CA VAL A 68 -5.70 -9.12 -16.47
C VAL A 68 -5.83 -9.58 -15.02
N GLN A 69 -4.89 -9.17 -14.18
CA GLN A 69 -4.83 -9.57 -12.78
C GLN A 69 -5.08 -8.36 -11.87
N TRP A 70 -6.04 -8.49 -10.95
CA TRP A 70 -6.37 -7.47 -9.96
C TRP A 70 -6.09 -7.96 -8.54
N TYR A 71 -5.24 -7.19 -7.87
CA TYR A 71 -4.71 -7.46 -6.54
C TYR A 71 -5.30 -6.45 -5.53
N ASP A 72 -6.38 -6.79 -4.84
CA ASP A 72 -6.96 -5.92 -3.80
C ASP A 72 -6.37 -6.26 -2.42
N VAL A 73 -5.37 -5.48 -2.02
CA VAL A 73 -4.62 -5.66 -0.77
C VAL A 73 -5.19 -4.79 0.33
N ARG A 74 -5.60 -5.43 1.45
CA ARG A 74 -6.09 -4.75 2.65
C ARG A 74 -5.12 -4.98 3.81
N GLY A 75 -4.79 -3.90 4.52
CA GLY A 75 -3.90 -3.97 5.68
C GLY A 75 -2.51 -3.37 5.44
N LEU A 76 -2.43 -2.15 4.89
CA LEU A 76 -1.17 -1.42 4.63
C LEU A 76 -0.26 -1.17 5.85
N HIS A 77 -0.66 -1.61 7.05
CA HIS A 77 0.19 -1.58 8.23
C HIS A 77 1.27 -2.68 8.21
N ASP A 78 1.08 -3.72 7.39
CA ASP A 78 2.08 -4.72 7.10
C ASP A 78 3.06 -4.20 6.03
N THR A 79 4.15 -3.63 6.50
CA THR A 79 5.19 -3.04 5.62
C THR A 79 6.04 -4.10 4.92
N ASP A 80 6.09 -5.32 5.45
CA ASP A 80 6.83 -6.41 4.82
C ASP A 80 6.06 -6.93 3.60
N LEU A 81 4.73 -7.03 3.68
CA LEU A 81 3.90 -7.31 2.50
C LEU A 81 4.08 -6.25 1.41
N ILE A 82 4.09 -4.96 1.77
CA ILE A 82 4.34 -3.87 0.81
C ILE A 82 5.70 -4.05 0.14
N ARG A 83 6.75 -4.41 0.90
CA ARG A 83 8.08 -4.68 0.36
C ARG A 83 8.07 -5.86 -0.61
N SER A 84 7.46 -6.98 -0.22
CA SER A 84 7.38 -8.17 -1.07
C SER A 84 6.61 -7.92 -2.38
N LEU A 85 5.54 -7.14 -2.33
CA LEU A 85 4.84 -6.66 -3.53
C LEU A 85 5.76 -5.76 -4.37
N GLY A 86 6.44 -4.82 -3.72
CA GLY A 86 7.37 -3.93 -4.40
C GLY A 86 8.49 -4.68 -5.14
N GLU A 87 9.06 -5.72 -4.54
CA GLU A 87 10.05 -6.58 -5.19
C GLU A 87 9.47 -7.41 -6.34
N THR A 88 8.24 -7.93 -6.18
CA THR A 88 7.60 -8.79 -7.19
C THR A 88 7.17 -8.00 -8.44
N PHE A 89 6.71 -6.76 -8.26
CA PHE A 89 6.21 -5.89 -9.32
C PHE A 89 7.21 -4.78 -9.71
N SER A 90 8.45 -4.86 -9.23
CA SER A 90 9.50 -3.86 -9.50
C SER A 90 9.08 -2.41 -9.14
N LEU A 91 8.27 -2.22 -8.10
CA LEU A 91 7.83 -0.88 -7.69
C LEU A 91 8.99 -0.10 -7.10
N HIS A 92 9.18 1.14 -7.57
CA HIS A 92 10.24 2.01 -7.08
C HIS A 92 10.13 2.21 -5.54
N PRO A 93 11.24 2.22 -4.78
CA PRO A 93 11.19 2.34 -3.31
C PRO A 93 10.41 3.55 -2.79
N LEU A 94 10.44 4.67 -3.53
CA LEU A 94 9.65 5.87 -3.18
C LEU A 94 8.13 5.63 -3.30
N VAL A 95 7.69 4.85 -4.28
CA VAL A 95 6.28 4.45 -4.40
C VAL A 95 5.87 3.59 -3.21
N GLN A 96 6.72 2.66 -2.78
CA GLN A 96 6.46 1.82 -1.60
C GLN A 96 6.36 2.66 -0.30
N GLU A 97 7.24 3.65 -0.15
CA GLU A 97 7.16 4.65 0.94
C GLU A 97 5.82 5.40 0.91
N ASP A 98 5.42 5.89 -0.27
CA ASP A 98 4.20 6.68 -0.44
C ASP A 98 2.92 5.87 -0.21
N ILE A 99 2.89 4.60 -0.63
CA ILE A 99 1.79 3.66 -0.34
C ILE A 99 1.56 3.53 1.17
N ALA A 100 2.64 3.43 1.97
CA ALA A 100 2.54 3.34 3.42
C ALA A 100 2.16 4.68 4.09
N ASN A 101 2.32 5.80 3.38
CA ASN A 101 2.05 7.13 3.90
C ASN A 101 0.60 7.59 3.64
N THR A 102 -0.33 7.16 4.51
CA THR A 102 -1.76 7.52 4.38
C THR A 102 -2.10 8.98 4.68
N THR A 103 -1.11 9.85 4.87
CA THR A 103 -1.30 11.29 5.13
C THR A 103 -0.90 12.17 3.95
N GLN A 104 -0.37 11.57 2.90
CA GLN A 104 -0.02 12.26 1.66
C GLN A 104 -1.28 12.76 0.94
N ARG A 105 -1.10 13.79 0.10
CA ARG A 105 -2.16 14.28 -0.79
C ARG A 105 -2.27 13.35 -2.00
N PRO A 106 -3.45 13.23 -2.63
CA PRO A 106 -3.59 12.56 -3.91
C PRO A 106 -2.61 13.14 -4.93
N LYS A 107 -1.98 12.25 -5.71
CA LYS A 107 -1.03 12.56 -6.77
C LYS A 107 -1.12 11.53 -7.88
N TYR A 108 -0.41 11.78 -8.97
CA TYR A 108 -0.23 10.90 -10.12
C TYR A 108 1.20 11.04 -10.58
N GLU A 109 1.89 9.92 -10.76
CA GLU A 109 3.28 9.83 -11.17
C GLU A 109 3.47 8.68 -12.17
N GLU A 110 4.27 8.91 -13.20
CA GLU A 110 4.63 7.89 -14.19
C GLU A 110 6.04 7.37 -13.92
N PHE A 111 6.18 6.05 -13.93
CA PHE A 111 7.43 5.32 -13.82
C PHE A 111 7.57 4.38 -15.02
N GLU A 112 8.77 3.85 -15.23
CA GLU A 112 9.04 2.90 -16.32
C GLU A 112 8.19 1.62 -16.18
N GLU A 113 8.05 1.12 -14.95
CA GLU A 113 7.34 -0.12 -14.63
C GLU A 113 5.81 0.06 -14.47
N GLY A 114 5.31 1.30 -14.51
CA GLY A 114 3.89 1.55 -14.35
C GLY A 114 3.52 2.95 -13.87
N ILE A 115 2.25 3.10 -13.51
CA ILE A 115 1.64 4.36 -13.10
C ILE A 115 1.25 4.27 -11.62
N PHE A 116 1.56 5.31 -10.86
CA PHE A 116 1.22 5.43 -9.45
C PHE A 116 0.31 6.64 -9.18
#